data_AF-A0A151BFX3-F1
#
_entry.id   AF-A0A151BFX3-F1
#
_cell.length_a   1.000
_cell.length_b   1.000
_cell.length_c   1.000
_cell.angle_alpha   90.00
_cell.angle_beta   90.00
_cell.angle_gamma   90.00
#
_symmetry.space_group_name_H-M   'P 1'
#
loop_
_entity.id
_entity.type
_entity.pdbx_description
1 polymer ?
#
loop_
_entity_poly.entity_id
_entity_poly.type
_entity_poly.pdbx_seq_one_letter_code
_entity_poly.pdbx_strand_id
1 'polypeptide(L)'
;MAETSYKSISPSDFFYRNREIAGFSNPSRAMYSAVRELVENALDACEVRGTPPDIYIRIREVSVTGEGTSVYALSVEDNGTGVPSKHIPRCFGQVLYGSKYVLKQSRGT
;
A
#
# COMPACT_ATOMS: atom_id res chain seq x y z
N MET A 1 -41.23 8.39 -13.99
CA MET A 1 -40.57 7.20 -13.44
C MET A 1 -39.09 7.52 -13.40
N ALA A 2 -38.42 7.37 -12.26
CA ALA A 2 -36.97 7.56 -12.21
C ALA A 2 -36.33 6.43 -13.04
N GLU A 3 -35.59 6.80 -14.08
CA GLU A 3 -34.96 5.87 -15.00
C GLU A 3 -33.74 5.23 -14.30
N THR A 4 -33.75 3.90 -14.16
CA THR A 4 -32.68 3.18 -13.46
C THR A 4 -31.44 3.10 -14.34
N SER A 5 -30.40 3.87 -14.01
CA SER A 5 -29.11 3.86 -14.70
C SER A 5 -28.14 2.86 -14.06
N TYR A 6 -27.75 1.83 -14.81
CA TYR A 6 -26.69 0.90 -14.42
C TYR A 6 -25.32 1.50 -14.75
N LYS A 7 -24.38 1.42 -13.79
CA LYS A 7 -23.01 1.92 -13.94
C LYS A 7 -22.01 0.90 -13.41
N SER A 8 -20.83 0.85 -14.02
CA SER A 8 -19.67 0.12 -13.50
C SER A 8 -18.62 1.12 -12.97
N ILE A 9 -17.80 0.66 -12.04
CA ILE A 9 -16.68 1.44 -11.48
C ILE A 9 -15.41 0.59 -11.54
N SER A 10 -14.27 1.25 -11.72
CA SER A 10 -12.97 0.57 -11.66
C SER A 10 -12.62 0.24 -10.21
N PRO A 11 -11.73 -0.75 -9.95
CA PRO A 11 -11.23 -1.01 -8.61
C PRO A 11 -10.64 0.23 -7.94
N SER A 12 -9.89 1.04 -8.68
CA SER A 12 -9.33 2.30 -8.16
C SER A 12 -10.40 3.31 -7.74
N ASP A 13 -11.47 3.47 -8.54
CA ASP A 13 -12.60 4.35 -8.20
C ASP A 13 -13.37 3.82 -6.99
N PHE A 14 -13.52 2.49 -6.87
CA PHE A 14 -14.14 1.86 -5.70
C PHE A 14 -13.39 2.19 -4.41
N PHE A 15 -12.06 1.98 -4.34
CA PHE A 15 -11.28 2.27 -3.14
C PHE A 15 -11.14 3.78 -2.87
N TYR A 16 -11.11 4.61 -3.92
CA TYR A 16 -11.09 6.07 -3.76
C TYR A 16 -12.36 6.57 -3.06
N ARG A 17 -13.53 6.02 -3.43
CA ARG A 17 -14.81 6.36 -2.77
C ARG A 17 -14.96 5.74 -1.39
N ASN A 18 -14.34 4.59 -1.15
CA ASN A 18 -14.49 3.82 0.09
C ASN A 18 -13.16 3.64 0.83
N ARG A 19 -12.50 4.76 1.16
CA ARG A 19 -11.14 4.77 1.77
C ARG A 19 -11.04 3.99 3.08
N GLU A 20 -12.15 3.91 3.82
CA GLU A 20 -12.24 3.17 5.09
C GLU A 20 -12.01 1.66 4.93
N ILE A 21 -12.43 1.08 3.80
CA ILE A 21 -12.25 -0.35 3.50
C ILE A 21 -10.76 -0.67 3.39
N ALA A 22 -9.97 0.26 2.83
CA ALA A 22 -8.52 0.13 2.73
C ALA A 22 -7.78 0.56 4.01
N GLY A 23 -8.47 0.91 5.10
CA GLY A 23 -7.87 1.33 6.37
C GLY A 23 -7.45 2.80 6.43
N PHE A 24 -7.81 3.62 5.44
CA PHE A 24 -7.45 5.04 5.36
C PHE A 24 -8.57 5.97 5.87
N SER A 25 -9.21 5.60 6.99
CA SER A 25 -10.36 6.33 7.55
C SER A 25 -9.99 7.61 8.31
N ASN A 26 -8.83 7.64 8.98
CA ASN A 26 -8.32 8.81 9.70
C ASN A 26 -6.77 8.85 9.65
N PRO A 27 -6.12 9.99 9.94
CA PRO A 27 -4.67 10.13 9.79
C PRO A 27 -3.85 9.10 10.58
N SER A 28 -4.21 8.82 11.84
CA SER A 28 -3.48 7.88 12.68
C SER A 28 -3.57 6.45 12.16
N ARG A 29 -4.78 6.00 11.78
CA ARG A 29 -5.00 4.68 11.20
C ARG A 29 -4.34 4.55 9.83
N ALA A 30 -4.44 5.59 9.00
CA ALA A 30 -3.77 5.66 7.71
C ALA A 30 -2.25 5.52 7.86
N MET A 31 -1.65 6.17 8.86
CA MET A 31 -0.23 6.05 9.12
C MET A 31 0.16 4.63 9.52
N TYR A 32 -0.59 4.03 10.46
CA TYR A 32 -0.38 2.64 10.86
C TYR A 32 -0.52 1.67 9.67
N SER A 33 -1.59 1.82 8.88
CA SER A 33 -1.83 1.00 7.69
C SER A 33 -0.67 1.14 6.69
N ALA A 34 -0.24 2.35 6.36
CA ALA A 34 0.86 2.55 5.42
C ALA A 34 2.17 1.90 5.89
N VAL A 35 2.52 2.02 7.18
CA VAL A 35 3.70 1.36 7.75
C VAL A 35 3.55 -0.16 7.66
N ARG A 36 2.42 -0.71 8.11
CA ARG A 36 2.16 -2.15 8.10
C ARG A 36 2.28 -2.74 6.70
N GLU A 37 1.59 -2.17 5.71
CA GLU A 37 1.58 -2.67 4.34
C GLU A 37 3.00 -2.66 3.70
N LEU A 38 3.79 -1.60 3.92
CA LEU A 38 5.15 -1.54 3.40
C LEU A 38 6.08 -2.55 4.08
N VAL A 39 5.98 -2.70 5.41
CA VAL A 39 6.80 -3.65 6.17
C VAL A 39 6.44 -5.10 5.83
N GLU A 40 5.16 -5.42 5.68
CA GLU A 40 4.72 -6.76 5.27
C GLU A 40 5.27 -7.12 3.87
N ASN A 41 5.25 -6.18 2.93
CA ASN A 41 5.84 -6.38 1.60
C ASN A 41 7.36 -6.54 1.65
N ALA A 42 8.06 -5.77 2.48
CA ALA A 42 9.50 -5.90 2.70
C ALA A 42 9.87 -7.27 3.28
N LEU A 43 9.14 -7.71 4.32
CA LEU A 43 9.35 -9.02 4.94
C LEU A 43 9.14 -10.17 3.95
N ASP A 44 8.07 -10.11 3.16
CA ASP A 44 7.82 -11.13 2.13
C ASP A 44 8.89 -11.14 1.06
N ALA A 45 9.39 -9.97 0.64
CA ALA A 45 10.49 -9.87 -0.32
C ALA A 45 11.78 -10.50 0.23
N CYS A 46 12.08 -10.32 1.52
CA CYS A 46 13.23 -10.95 2.18
C CYS A 46 13.05 -12.46 2.31
N GLU A 47 11.85 -12.92 2.68
CA GLU A 47 11.52 -14.35 2.80
C GLU A 47 11.61 -15.06 1.45
N VAL A 48 11.10 -14.45 0.37
CA VAL A 48 11.23 -14.99 -0.99
C VAL A 48 12.69 -15.07 -1.43
N ARG A 49 13.52 -14.11 -1.03
CA ARG A 49 14.96 -14.11 -1.30
C ARG A 49 15.71 -15.16 -0.46
N GLY A 50 15.16 -15.58 0.68
CA GLY A 50 15.83 -16.47 1.63
C GLY A 50 16.92 -15.78 2.45
N THR A 51 16.83 -14.46 2.65
CA THR A 51 17.79 -13.67 3.44
C THR A 51 17.18 -13.19 4.74
N PRO A 52 17.96 -13.12 5.85
CA PRO A 52 17.52 -12.42 7.05
C PRO A 52 17.10 -10.98 6.70
N PRO A 53 15.87 -10.55 7.08
CA PRO A 53 15.40 -9.21 6.77
C PRO A 53 16.25 -8.15 7.44
N ASP A 54 16.77 -7.21 6.64
CA ASP A 54 17.33 -5.94 7.09
C ASP A 54 16.43 -4.84 6.55
N ILE A 55 15.64 -4.23 7.43
CA ILE A 55 14.57 -3.29 7.07
C ILE A 55 14.78 -1.97 7.81
N TYR A 56 15.00 -0.90 7.07
CA TYR A 56 15.10 0.45 7.59
C TYR A 56 13.79 1.21 7.39
N ILE A 57 13.26 1.79 8.46
CA ILE A 57 12.00 2.55 8.44
C ILE A 57 12.27 3.97 8.90
N ARG A 58 11.83 4.94 8.11
CA ARG A 58 11.95 6.37 8.47
C ARG A 58 10.65 7.11 8.20
N ILE A 59 10.15 7.79 9.23
CA ILE A 59 9.02 8.71 9.15
C ILE A 59 9.56 10.12 9.41
N ARG A 60 9.27 11.05 8.51
CA ARG A 60 9.62 12.47 8.67
C ARG A 60 8.39 13.32 8.47
N GLU A 61 8.15 14.27 9.36
CA GLU A 61 7.20 15.35 9.08
C GLU A 61 7.77 16.27 7.99
N VAL A 62 6.99 16.55 6.95
CA VAL A 62 7.40 17.39 5.81
C VAL A 62 6.65 18.71 5.73
N SER A 63 5.44 18.79 6.28
CA SER A 63 4.70 20.04 6.43
C SER A 63 3.61 19.93 7.48
N VAL A 64 3.33 21.04 8.15
CA VAL A 64 2.16 21.21 9.01
C VAL A 64 1.03 21.75 8.16
N THR A 65 -0.14 21.10 8.18
CA THR A 65 -1.37 21.70 7.65
C THR A 65 -2.05 22.50 8.75
N GLY A 66 -2.67 23.63 8.41
CA GLY A 66 -3.24 24.58 9.39
C GLY A 66 -4.36 24.03 10.28
N GLU A 67 -4.81 22.79 10.06
CA GLU A 67 -5.93 22.15 10.75
C GLU A 67 -5.49 21.06 11.74
N GLY A 68 -4.25 21.12 12.26
CA GLY A 68 -3.74 20.14 13.22
C GLY A 68 -3.43 18.77 12.61
N THR A 69 -3.29 18.71 11.28
CA THR A 69 -2.80 17.52 10.57
C THR A 69 -1.41 17.84 10.05
N SER A 70 -0.50 16.87 10.02
CA SER A 70 0.80 17.02 9.40
C SER A 70 0.95 16.05 8.25
N VAL A 71 1.67 16.45 7.21
CA VAL A 71 2.08 15.58 6.12
C VAL A 71 3.37 14.90 6.53
N TYR A 72 3.42 13.58 6.37
CA TYR A 72 4.59 12.77 6.69
C TYR A 72 5.11 12.08 5.44
N ALA A 73 6.42 12.07 5.27
CA ALA A 73 7.12 11.19 4.34
C ALA A 73 7.54 9.90 5.06
N LEU A 74 6.93 8.79 4.66
CA LEU A 74 7.31 7.44 5.07
C LEU A 74 8.23 6.81 4.02
N SER A 75 9.35 6.26 4.47
CA SER A 75 10.29 5.49 3.67
C SER A 75 10.56 4.16 4.35
N VAL A 76 10.51 3.09 3.58
CA VAL A 76 10.88 1.72 3.98
C VAL A 76 11.88 1.21 2.96
N GLU A 77 13.03 0.76 3.43
CA GLU A 77 14.09 0.18 2.61
C GLU A 77 14.35 -1.24 3.12
N ASP A 78 14.53 -2.19 2.20
CA ASP A 78 14.75 -3.60 2.51
C ASP A 78 15.86 -4.21 1.65
N ASN A 79 16.41 -5.33 2.14
CA ASN A 79 17.37 -6.15 1.41
C ASN A 79 16.71 -7.34 0.68
N GLY A 80 15.43 -7.23 0.30
CA GLY A 80 14.67 -8.29 -0.36
C GLY A 80 14.99 -8.45 -1.85
N THR A 81 14.08 -9.09 -2.59
CA THR A 81 14.24 -9.36 -4.04
C THR A 81 14.19 -8.11 -4.92
N GLY A 82 13.65 -7.01 -4.40
CA GLY A 82 13.28 -5.84 -5.20
C GLY A 82 12.13 -6.12 -6.18
N VAL A 83 11.84 -5.14 -7.04
CA VAL A 83 10.81 -5.21 -8.09
C VAL A 83 11.46 -5.03 -9.46
N PRO A 84 11.25 -5.93 -10.44
CA PRO A 84 11.80 -5.75 -11.78
C PRO A 84 11.29 -4.45 -12.41
N SER A 85 12.18 -3.67 -13.02
CA SER A 85 11.88 -2.30 -13.50
C SER A 85 10.65 -2.20 -14.41
N LYS A 86 10.42 -3.21 -15.25
CA LYS A 86 9.24 -3.29 -16.15
C LYS A 86 7.90 -3.37 -15.41
N HIS A 87 7.88 -3.82 -14.16
CA HIS A 87 6.66 -4.01 -13.36
C HIS A 87 6.41 -2.87 -12.37
N ILE A 88 7.42 -2.05 -12.05
CA ILE A 88 7.33 -0.96 -11.07
C ILE A 88 6.06 -0.09 -11.29
N PRO A 89 5.78 0.44 -12.49
CA PRO A 89 4.61 1.31 -12.67
C PRO A 89 3.28 0.63 -12.32
N ARG A 90 3.15 -0.67 -12.62
CA ARG A 90 1.91 -1.42 -12.35
C ARG A 90 1.81 -1.85 -10.89
N CYS A 91 2.91 -2.28 -10.28
CA CYS A 91 2.95 -2.66 -8.86
C CYS A 91 2.51 -1.53 -7.93
N PHE A 92 2.81 -0.27 -8.27
CA PHE A 92 2.46 0.89 -7.44
C PHE A 92 1.27 1.70 -7.95
N GLY A 93 0.93 1.59 -9.25
CA GLY A 93 -0.11 2.41 -9.88
C GLY A 93 -1.40 1.67 -10.27
N GLN A 94 -1.41 0.33 -10.25
CA GLN A 94 -2.57 -0.47 -10.62
C GLN A 94 -3.11 -1.25 -9.41
N VAL A 95 -4.36 -0.97 -9.05
CA VAL A 95 -5.06 -1.69 -7.99
C VAL A 95 -5.29 -3.16 -8.40
N LEU A 96 -5.09 -4.09 -7.47
CA LEU A 96 -5.14 -5.55 -7.69
C LEU A 96 -4.12 -6.06 -8.72
N TYR A 97 -2.88 -5.57 -8.62
CA TYR A 97 -1.74 -6.07 -9.40
C TYR A 97 -0.61 -6.52 -8.48
N GLY A 98 -0.12 -7.75 -8.65
CA GLY A 98 0.95 -8.26 -7.80
C GLY A 98 1.38 -9.68 -8.18
N SER A 99 2.48 -10.13 -7.57
CA SER A 99 3.04 -11.48 -7.74
C SER A 99 2.47 -12.50 -6.74
N LYS A 100 1.62 -12.07 -5.80
CA LYS A 100 1.11 -12.88 -4.69
C LYS A 100 -0.14 -13.71 -5.03
N TYR A 101 -0.64 -13.66 -6.28
CA TYR A 101 -1.79 -14.47 -6.74
C TYR A 101 -1.40 -15.92 -7.07
N VAL A 102 -0.73 -16.59 -6.14
CA VAL A 102 -0.30 -17.99 -6.24
C VAL A 102 -0.70 -18.72 -4.96
N LEU A 103 -0.84 -20.05 -5.03
CA LEU A 103 -1.10 -20.89 -3.84
C LEU A 103 0.17 -20.97 -2.98
N LYS A 104 0.45 -19.91 -2.22
CA LYS A 104 1.56 -19.78 -1.28
C LYS A 104 1.11 -18.92 -0.10
N GLN A 105 1.57 -19.26 1.10
CA GLN A 105 1.40 -18.37 2.25
C GLN A 105 2.34 -17.16 2.13
N SER A 106 1.79 -15.96 2.23
CA SER A 106 2.54 -14.69 2.30
C SER A 106 1.83 -13.73 3.26
N ARG A 107 2.48 -12.64 3.65
CA ARG A 107 1.83 -11.54 4.38
C ARG A 107 1.07 -10.65 3.40
N GLY A 108 0.18 -9.82 3.94
CA GLY A 108 -0.84 -9.11 3.17
C GLY A 108 -2.08 -9.96 2.89
N THR A 109 -3.23 -9.29 2.76
CA THR A 109 -4.52 -9.85 2.34
C THR A 109 -4.78 -9.67 0.85
#